data_AF-A0A8I6WE16-F1
#
_entry.id   AF-A0A8I6WE16-F1
#
_cell.length_a   1.000
_cell.length_b   1.000
_cell.length_c   1.000
_cell.angle_alpha   90.00
_cell.angle_beta   90.00
_cell.angle_gamma   90.00
#
_symmetry.space_group_name_H-M   'P 1'
#
loop_
_entity.id
_entity.type
_entity.pdbx_description
1 polymer ?
#
loop_
_entity_poly.entity_id
_entity_poly.type
_entity_poly.pdbx_seq_one_letter_code
_entity_poly.pdbx_strand_id
1 'polypeptide(L)'
;MLHYSSMFDMLDANVPRDNKARKMIERILFGRDALNIIACEDAERTRPESYRQWQARCLKAGFQQLPVDPAVLKETVHIKNSLYHKEFFAVEDHGWLLQGWKGRVLYAISKWKPDEIYDGQ
;
A
#
# COMPACT_ATOMS: atom_id res chain seq x y z
N MET A 1 -4.24 13.49 -3.06
CA MET A 1 -3.22 13.99 -4.01
C MET A 1 -1.82 13.43 -3.77
N LEU A 2 -1.28 13.47 -2.54
CA LEU A 2 0.12 13.09 -2.27
C LEU A 2 0.49 11.62 -2.57
N HIS A 3 -0.47 10.69 -2.48
CA HIS A 3 -0.26 9.27 -2.82
C HIS A 3 0.10 9.09 -4.31
N TYR A 4 -0.72 9.59 -5.23
CA TYR A 4 -0.44 9.52 -6.67
C TYR A 4 0.83 10.28 -7.04
N SER A 5 1.09 11.45 -6.45
CA SER A 5 2.34 12.19 -6.69
C SER A 5 3.57 11.33 -6.40
N SER A 6 3.54 10.49 -5.37
CA SER A 6 4.64 9.59 -5.03
C SER A 6 4.80 8.46 -6.05
N MET A 7 3.70 7.96 -6.61
CA MET A 7 3.73 6.94 -7.67
C MET A 7 4.24 7.49 -9.01
N PHE A 8 3.85 8.72 -9.38
CA PHE A 8 4.40 9.39 -10.56
C PHE A 8 5.89 9.69 -10.41
N ASP A 9 6.33 10.17 -9.24
CA ASP A 9 7.75 10.41 -8.96
C ASP A 9 8.56 9.09 -8.97
N MET A 10 8.00 7.99 -8.49
CA MET A 10 8.60 6.66 -8.62
C MET A 10 8.75 6.27 -10.10
N LEU A 11 7.72 6.41 -10.93
CA LEU A 11 7.83 6.10 -12.36
C LEU A 11 8.86 6.99 -13.06
N ASP A 12 8.93 8.27 -12.70
CA ASP A 12 9.94 9.20 -13.24
C ASP A 12 11.37 8.77 -12.90
N ALA A 13 11.60 8.23 -11.70
CA ALA A 13 12.92 7.75 -11.29
C ALA A 13 13.31 6.40 -11.91
N ASN A 14 12.35 5.57 -12.31
CA ASN A 14 12.60 4.17 -12.67
C ASN A 14 12.37 3.83 -14.16
N VAL A 15 11.56 4.62 -14.88
CA VAL A 15 11.11 4.24 -16.24
C VAL A 15 11.19 5.43 -17.19
N PRO A 16 11.77 5.28 -18.40
CA PRO A 16 11.81 6.36 -19.41
C PRO A 16 10.41 6.88 -19.77
N ARG A 17 10.29 8.20 -20.00
CA ARG A 17 9.02 8.88 -20.28
C ARG A 17 8.38 8.48 -21.61
N ASP A 18 9.16 8.04 -22.58
CA ASP A 18 8.71 7.60 -23.89
C ASP A 18 8.17 6.16 -23.88
N ASN A 19 8.45 5.39 -22.82
CA ASN A 19 8.00 4.02 -22.64
C ASN A 19 6.47 3.92 -22.71
N LYS A 20 5.97 3.07 -23.63
CA LYS A 20 4.53 2.90 -23.88
C LYS A 20 3.79 2.31 -22.67
N ALA A 21 4.39 1.36 -21.97
CA ALA A 21 3.78 0.74 -20.78
C ALA A 21 3.65 1.75 -19.64
N ARG A 22 4.67 2.59 -19.43
CA ARG A 22 4.62 3.71 -18.47
C ARG A 22 3.43 4.63 -18.76
N LYS A 23 3.31 5.12 -20.00
CA LYS A 23 2.20 5.99 -20.41
C LYS A 23 0.83 5.34 -20.19
N MET A 24 0.73 4.02 -20.39
CA MET A 24 -0.49 3.27 -20.15
C MET A 24 -0.84 3.21 -18.66
N ILE A 25 0.13 2.88 -17.80
CA ILE A 25 -0.05 2.84 -16.34
C ILE A 25 -0.46 4.22 -15.81
N GLU A 26 0.26 5.26 -16.21
CA GLU A 26 -0.02 6.64 -15.78
C GLU A 26 -1.43 7.10 -16.16
N ARG A 27 -1.88 6.80 -17.38
CA ARG A 27 -3.20 7.24 -17.87
C ARG A 27 -4.35 6.40 -17.32
N ILE A 28 -4.19 5.07 -17.31
CA ILE A 28 -5.32 4.16 -17.08
C ILE A 28 -5.46 3.81 -15.61
N LEU A 29 -4.37 3.50 -14.92
CA LEU A 29 -4.42 3.14 -13.50
C LEU A 29 -4.44 4.40 -12.66
N PHE A 30 -3.36 5.17 -12.68
CA PHE A 30 -3.23 6.32 -11.79
C PHE A 30 -4.13 7.49 -12.18
N GLY A 31 -4.26 7.76 -13.48
CA GLY A 31 -5.11 8.85 -13.97
C GLY A 31 -6.58 8.66 -13.61
N ARG A 32 -7.13 7.45 -13.81
CA ARG A 32 -8.54 7.17 -13.48
C ARG A 32 -8.78 7.18 -11.99
N ASP A 33 -7.94 6.52 -11.21
CA ASP A 33 -8.14 6.46 -9.76
C ASP A 33 -7.92 7.83 -9.09
N ALA A 34 -6.98 8.65 -9.59
CA ALA A 34 -6.79 10.03 -9.14
C ALA A 34 -7.99 10.92 -9.51
N LEU A 35 -8.53 10.79 -10.72
CA LEU A 35 -9.71 11.54 -11.15
C LEU A 35 -10.95 11.15 -10.35
N ASN A 36 -11.18 9.86 -10.10
CA ASN A 36 -12.29 9.38 -9.26
C ASN A 36 -12.21 9.97 -7.85
N ILE A 37 -11.00 10.11 -7.28
CA ILE A 37 -10.83 10.76 -5.98
C ILE A 37 -11.18 12.25 -6.02
N ILE A 38 -10.99 12.95 -7.15
CA ILE A 38 -11.24 14.40 -7.26
C ILE A 38 -12.69 14.70 -7.67
N ALA A 39 -13.29 13.86 -8.53
CA ALA A 39 -14.54 14.16 -9.23
C ALA A 39 -15.80 13.51 -8.63
N CYS A 40 -15.69 12.44 -7.83
CA CYS A 40 -16.86 11.77 -7.25
C CYS A 40 -17.28 12.38 -5.90
N GLU A 41 -18.57 12.71 -5.76
CA GLU A 41 -19.21 13.08 -4.49
C GLU A 41 -19.47 11.85 -3.59
N ASP A 42 -19.62 12.10 -2.29
CA ASP A 42 -19.31 11.23 -1.13
C ASP A 42 -19.82 9.76 -1.12
N ALA A 43 -20.81 9.36 -1.93
CA ALA A 43 -21.34 7.99 -1.91
C ALA A 43 -20.58 6.99 -2.80
N GLU A 44 -19.95 7.45 -3.89
CA GLU A 44 -19.22 6.61 -4.87
C GLU A 44 -17.70 6.64 -4.63
N ARG A 45 -17.25 7.41 -3.64
CA ARG A 45 -15.84 7.69 -3.41
C ARG A 45 -15.18 6.59 -2.57
N THR A 46 -14.48 5.66 -3.23
CA THR A 46 -13.57 4.72 -2.56
C THR A 46 -12.37 5.48 -1.99
N ARG A 47 -12.51 6.04 -0.79
CA ARG A 47 -11.43 6.77 -0.12
C ARG A 47 -10.41 5.74 0.40
N PRO A 48 -9.13 5.82 0.00
CA PRO A 48 -8.10 4.98 0.59
C PRO A 48 -8.03 5.30 2.09
N GLU A 49 -8.43 4.34 2.92
CA GLU A 49 -8.26 4.44 4.36
C GLU A 49 -6.82 4.08 4.74
N SER A 50 -6.32 4.71 5.79
CA SER A 50 -5.00 4.37 6.33
C SER A 50 -4.99 2.95 6.89
N TYR A 51 -3.82 2.31 6.90
CA TYR A 51 -3.65 0.98 7.50
C TYR A 51 -4.09 0.93 8.97
N ARG A 52 -3.98 2.04 9.70
CA ARG A 52 -4.46 2.18 11.09
C ARG A 52 -5.98 2.17 11.21
N GLN A 53 -6.70 2.73 10.25
CA GLN A 53 -8.17 2.64 10.21
C GLN A 53 -8.61 1.21 9.91
N TRP A 54 -7.94 0.53 8.98
CA TRP A 54 -8.15 -0.89 8.72
C TRP A 54 -7.85 -1.75 9.95
N GLN A 55 -6.77 -1.47 10.67
CA GLN A 55 -6.44 -2.12 11.94
C GLN A 55 -7.58 -2.00 12.94
N ALA A 56 -8.11 -0.79 13.17
CA ALA A 56 -9.25 -0.58 14.06
C ALA A 56 -10.51 -1.34 13.63
N ARG A 57 -10.79 -1.41 12.31
CA ARG A 57 -11.92 -2.17 11.76
C ARG A 57 -11.76 -3.67 11.98
N CYS A 58 -10.58 -4.24 11.70
CA CYS A 58 -10.30 -5.65 11.89
C CYS A 58 -10.41 -6.05 13.37
N LEU A 59 -9.84 -5.25 14.27
CA LEU A 59 -9.95 -5.48 15.73
C LEU A 59 -11.41 -5.45 16.19
N LYS A 60 -12.20 -4.46 15.75
CA LYS A 60 -13.63 -4.35 16.09
C LYS A 60 -14.46 -5.51 15.53
N ALA A 61 -14.02 -6.12 14.43
CA ALA A 61 -14.65 -7.28 13.83
C ALA A 61 -14.19 -8.62 14.46
N GLY A 62 -13.42 -8.59 15.55
CA GLY A 62 -12.97 -9.79 16.25
C GLY A 62 -11.83 -10.52 15.56
N PHE A 63 -10.97 -9.79 14.84
CA PHE A 63 -9.75 -10.35 14.29
C PHE A 63 -8.54 -9.98 15.12
N GLN A 64 -7.65 -10.94 15.33
CA GLN A 64 -6.35 -10.74 15.91
C GLN A 64 -5.28 -10.60 14.81
N GLN A 65 -4.48 -9.54 14.87
CA GLN A 65 -3.36 -9.36 13.95
C GLN A 65 -2.24 -10.36 14.24
N LEU A 66 -1.69 -10.95 13.18
CA LEU A 66 -0.52 -11.82 13.25
C LEU A 66 0.74 -11.06 12.80
N PRO A 67 1.92 -11.40 13.34
CA PRO A 67 3.17 -10.82 12.89
C PRO A 67 3.46 -11.16 11.42
N VAL A 68 4.23 -10.30 10.77
CA VAL A 68 4.79 -10.58 9.45
C VAL A 68 5.70 -11.80 9.56
N ASP A 69 5.58 -12.72 8.60
CA ASP A 69 6.45 -13.88 8.56
C ASP A 69 7.91 -13.46 8.37
N PRO A 70 8.84 -13.86 9.26
CA PRO A 70 10.24 -13.47 9.17
C PRO A 70 10.92 -13.86 7.84
N ALA A 71 10.54 -15.00 7.25
CA ALA A 71 11.07 -15.44 5.97
C ALA A 71 10.61 -14.51 4.83
N VAL A 72 9.32 -14.15 4.83
CA VAL A 72 8.74 -13.21 3.86
C VAL A 72 9.38 -11.82 4.00
N LEU A 73 9.57 -11.34 5.23
CA LEU A 73 10.22 -10.05 5.48
C LEU A 73 11.65 -10.05 4.95
N LYS A 74 12.43 -11.10 5.27
CA LYS A 74 13.81 -11.25 4.82
C LYS A 74 13.92 -11.29 3.30
N GLU A 75 13.06 -12.06 2.64
CA GLU A 75 13.02 -12.15 1.18
C GLU A 75 12.64 -10.81 0.56
N THR A 76 11.61 -10.14 1.09
CA THR A 76 11.19 -8.80 0.61
C THR A 76 12.33 -7.80 0.71
N VAL A 77 13.04 -7.74 1.84
CA VAL A 77 14.19 -6.84 2.03
C VAL A 77 15.34 -7.21 1.08
N HIS A 78 15.60 -8.50 0.86
CA HIS A 78 16.61 -8.95 -0.09
C HIS A 78 16.29 -8.50 -1.53
N ILE A 79 15.09 -8.81 -2.02
CA ILE A 79 14.63 -8.42 -3.35
C ILE A 79 14.69 -6.90 -3.51
N LYS A 80 14.20 -6.15 -2.50
CA LYS A 80 14.25 -4.69 -2.46
C LYS A 80 15.68 -4.17 -2.63
N ASN A 81 16.65 -4.74 -1.92
CA ASN A 81 18.04 -4.31 -1.99
C ASN A 81 18.72 -4.68 -3.32
N SER A 82 18.29 -5.77 -3.95
CA SER A 82 18.91 -6.29 -5.17
C SER A 82 18.34 -5.68 -6.45
N LEU A 83 17.03 -5.39 -6.50
CA LEU A 83 16.32 -5.06 -7.74
C LEU A 83 15.67 -3.68 -7.76
N TYR A 84 15.40 -3.09 -6.59
CA TYR A 84 14.61 -1.86 -6.50
C TYR A 84 15.49 -0.64 -6.26
N HIS A 85 14.97 0.52 -6.67
CA HIS A 85 15.63 1.80 -6.44
C HIS A 85 15.75 2.12 -4.94
N LYS A 86 16.85 2.77 -4.54
CA LYS A 86 17.21 3.02 -3.13
C LYS A 86 16.16 3.75 -2.29
N GLU A 87 15.35 4.59 -2.94
CA GLU A 87 14.28 5.37 -2.29
C GLU A 87 13.00 4.54 -2.06
N PHE A 88 12.92 3.34 -2.64
CA PHE A 88 11.89 2.37 -2.31
C PHE A 88 12.24 1.70 -0.99
N PHE A 89 11.26 1.60 -0.09
CA PHE A 89 11.41 0.97 1.20
C PHE A 89 10.38 -0.14 1.40
N ALA A 90 10.78 -1.14 2.19
CA ALA A 90 9.92 -2.16 2.75
C ALA A 90 10.34 -2.34 4.22
N VAL A 91 9.42 -2.11 5.17
CA VAL A 91 9.70 -2.21 6.62
C VAL A 91 8.59 -2.97 7.32
N GLU A 92 8.91 -3.56 8.46
CA GLU A 92 7.92 -4.08 9.39
C GLU A 92 7.55 -3.00 10.41
N ASP A 93 6.25 -2.86 10.69
CA ASP A 93 5.67 -1.94 11.69
C ASP A 93 4.49 -2.63 12.38
N HIS A 94 4.68 -3.15 13.59
CA HIS A 94 3.61 -3.70 14.43
C HIS A 94 2.70 -4.74 13.72
N GLY A 95 3.29 -5.71 13.02
CA GLY A 95 2.59 -6.75 12.27
C GLY A 95 2.15 -6.32 10.87
N TRP A 96 2.55 -5.13 10.41
CA TRP A 96 2.37 -4.66 9.04
C TRP A 96 3.68 -4.73 8.26
N LEU A 97 3.62 -5.21 7.02
CA LEU A 97 4.66 -5.01 6.03
C LEU A 97 4.31 -3.77 5.22
N LEU A 98 4.98 -2.66 5.52
CA LEU A 98 4.78 -1.37 4.85
C LEU A 98 5.76 -1.22 3.69
N GLN A 99 5.24 -0.88 2.52
CA GLN A 99 6.03 -0.60 1.32
C GLN A 99 5.77 0.81 0.84
N GLY A 100 6.82 1.49 0.38
CA GLY A 100 6.66 2.88 -0.01
C GLY A 100 7.86 3.51 -0.70
N TRP A 101 7.76 4.82 -0.90
CA TRP A 101 8.68 5.61 -1.70
C TRP A 101 8.98 6.95 -1.02
N LYS A 102 10.27 7.30 -0.87
CA LYS A 102 10.72 8.57 -0.25
C LYS A 102 10.02 8.89 1.07
N GLY A 103 9.96 7.90 1.96
CA GLY A 103 9.33 8.02 3.29
C GLY A 103 7.80 8.02 3.31
N ARG A 104 7.13 7.83 2.16
CA ARG A 104 5.66 7.72 2.08
C ARG A 104 5.23 6.28 1.87
N VAL A 105 4.38 5.77 2.75
CA VAL A 105 3.76 4.45 2.62
C VAL A 105 2.78 4.47 1.44
N LEU A 106 2.93 3.50 0.54
CA LEU A 106 2.06 3.28 -0.61
C LEU A 106 1.15 2.08 -0.39
N TYR A 107 1.71 1.00 0.15
CA TYR A 107 0.98 -0.24 0.44
C TYR A 107 1.28 -0.72 1.85
N ALA A 108 0.28 -1.32 2.47
CA ALA A 108 0.39 -1.93 3.79
C ALA A 108 -0.23 -3.33 3.72
N ILE A 109 0.55 -4.35 4.08
CA ILE A 109 0.13 -5.76 4.03
C ILE A 109 0.10 -6.28 5.46
N SER A 110 -0.96 -7.00 5.82
CA SER A 110 -1.18 -7.56 7.16
C SER A 110 -1.79 -8.95 7.07
N LYS A 111 -1.57 -9.77 8.10
CA LYS A 111 -2.18 -11.08 8.25
C LYS A 111 -3.05 -11.10 9.51
N TRP A 112 -4.22 -11.71 9.42
CA TRP A 112 -5.21 -11.75 10.49
C TRP A 112 -5.72 -13.17 10.67
N LYS A 113 -6.09 -13.51 11.90
CA LYS A 113 -6.89 -14.70 12.22
C LYS A 113 -8.13 -14.29 13.01
N PRO A 114 -9.23 -15.06 12.98
CA PRO A 114 -10.33 -14.87 13.91
C PRO A 114 -9.80 -14.94 15.35
N ASP A 115 -10.31 -14.06 16.20
CA ASP A 115 -10.11 -14.16 17.64
C ASP A 115 -11.10 -15.17 18.20
N GLU A 116 -10.60 -16.32 18.66
CA GLU A 116 -11.42 -17.45 19.12
C GLU A 116 -12.22 -17.14 20.40
N ILE A 117 -11.94 -16.01 21.04
CA ILE A 117 -12.63 -15.51 22.24
C ILE A 117 -13.78 -14.55 21.86
N TYR A 118 -13.92 -14.20 20.57
CA TYR A 118 -14.91 -13.23 20.10
C TYR A 118 -16.30 -13.87 19.93
N ASP A 119 -16.97 -14.14 21.05
CA ASP A 119 -18.41 -14.38 21.08
C ASP A 119 -19.15 -13.07 20.82
N GLY A 120 -19.59 -12.85 19.58
CA GLY A 120 -20.20 -11.60 19.12
C GLY A 120 -21.31 -11.10 20.05
N GLN A 121 -21.02 -10.02 20.79
CA GLN A 121 -21.99 -9.17 21.49
C GLN A 121 -22.32 -7.92 20.67
#